data_AF-A0A4W5R1S8-F1
#
_entry.id   AF-A0A4W5R1S8-F1
#
_cell.length_a   1.000
_cell.length_b   1.000
_cell.length_c   1.000
_cell.angle_alpha   90.00
_cell.angle_beta   90.00
_cell.angle_gamma   90.00
#
_symmetry.space_group_name_H-M   'P 1'
#
loop_
_entity.id
_entity.type
_entity.pdbx_description
1 polymer ?
#
loop_
_entity_poly.entity_id
_entity_poly.type
_entity_poly.pdbx_seq_one_letter_code
_entity_poly.pdbx_strand_id
1 'polypeptide(L)'
;MAVFMDFNISYTTDKKRLQSVIETAAHLGYSTVAINYVVDLEQSKQEIGKPKCVSELFDTFPIVQGKSRPIKVLNRLTVVASRAAHFKPLREYKAYDLVAAYPKTETLFHAACMEFTIDIICVAATEKQPFFFKRSSVEGAIERGVFFEVSYTPAIRDSTMRRHTIANALNLMEACKGKPLELRGPYDIANLGLLFGLSEEEGKAAISTNCRAVHLHGEMRKTALGIVHSMKNEQPLTERQEEEDVPASKRAKIEMAQ
;
A
#
# COMPACT_ATOMS: atom_id res chain seq x y z
N MET A 1 -10.59 -1.75 -16.53
CA MET A 1 -9.14 -1.45 -16.59
C MET A 1 -8.55 -1.70 -15.21
N ALA A 2 -7.47 -2.47 -15.09
CA ALA A 2 -6.87 -2.78 -13.78
C ALA A 2 -6.43 -1.51 -13.06
N VAL A 3 -6.54 -1.50 -11.73
CA VAL A 3 -6.09 -0.38 -10.89
C VAL A 3 -4.80 -0.83 -10.23
N PHE A 4 -3.67 -0.27 -10.66
CA PHE A 4 -2.36 -0.58 -10.09
C PHE A 4 -2.07 0.35 -8.92
N MET A 5 -1.46 -0.19 -7.87
CA MET A 5 -1.13 0.53 -6.66
C MET A 5 0.28 0.18 -6.19
N ASP A 6 0.94 1.13 -5.52
CA ASP A 6 2.21 0.90 -4.85
C ASP A 6 2.15 1.49 -3.44
N PHE A 7 2.52 0.71 -2.43
CA PHE A 7 2.46 1.16 -1.05
C PHE A 7 3.82 1.40 -0.39
N ASN A 8 4.94 1.43 -1.12
CA ASN A 8 6.27 1.49 -0.52
C ASN A 8 7.16 2.64 -1.04
N ILE A 9 6.59 3.84 -1.24
CA ILE A 9 7.40 5.03 -1.56
C ILE A 9 8.06 5.55 -0.29
N SER A 10 9.38 5.41 -0.13
CA SER A 10 10.09 5.91 1.05
C SER A 10 9.90 7.42 1.25
N TYR A 11 9.45 7.81 2.45
CA TYR A 11 9.41 9.22 2.83
C TYR A 11 10.81 9.85 2.80
N THR A 12 10.90 11.07 2.28
CA THR A 12 12.13 11.89 2.26
C THR A 12 11.79 13.32 2.68
N THR A 13 12.72 14.01 3.35
CA THR A 13 12.54 15.41 3.78
C THR A 13 12.52 16.40 2.61
N ASP A 14 13.19 16.05 1.51
CA ASP A 14 13.14 16.77 0.25
C ASP A 14 11.80 16.58 -0.47
N LYS A 15 10.98 17.65 -0.43
CA LYS A 15 9.67 17.72 -1.08
C LYS A 15 9.77 17.54 -2.60
N LYS A 16 10.78 18.11 -3.27
CA LYS A 16 10.91 18.06 -4.73
C LYS A 16 11.15 16.64 -5.21
N ARG A 17 12.03 15.92 -4.51
CA ARG A 17 12.30 14.52 -4.79
C ARG A 17 11.04 13.67 -4.61
N LEU A 18 10.30 13.88 -3.53
CA LEU A 18 9.07 13.14 -3.28
C LEU A 18 8.00 13.43 -4.35
N GLN A 19 7.85 14.69 -4.76
CA GLN A 19 6.95 15.07 -5.86
C GLN A 19 7.33 14.38 -7.18
N SER A 20 8.61 14.44 -7.55
CA SER A 20 9.11 13.81 -8.78
C SER A 20 8.85 12.28 -8.81
N VAL A 21 8.98 11.60 -7.67
CA VAL A 21 8.67 10.16 -7.57
C VAL A 21 7.17 9.90 -7.77
N ILE A 22 6.30 10.73 -7.18
CA ILE A 22 4.84 10.60 -7.33
C ILE A 22 4.38 10.90 -8.76
N GLU A 23 4.96 11.91 -9.42
CA GLU A 23 4.72 12.20 -10.84
C GLU A 23 5.16 11.05 -11.72
N THR A 24 6.33 10.46 -11.45
CA THR A 24 6.82 9.27 -12.16
C THR A 24 5.86 8.11 -11.98
N ALA A 25 5.34 7.88 -10.76
CA ALA A 25 4.36 6.84 -10.51
C ALA A 25 3.05 7.07 -11.29
N ALA A 26 2.57 8.32 -11.36
CA ALA A 26 1.40 8.67 -12.16
C ALA A 26 1.64 8.39 -13.66
N HIS A 27 2.82 8.72 -14.18
CA HIS A 27 3.23 8.44 -15.57
C HIS A 27 3.31 6.94 -15.87
N LEU A 28 3.77 6.13 -14.90
CA LEU A 28 3.79 4.67 -15.03
C LEU A 28 2.39 4.02 -14.96
N GLY A 29 1.35 4.78 -14.60
CA GLY A 29 -0.03 4.30 -14.54
C GLY A 29 -0.50 3.85 -13.16
N TYR A 30 0.25 4.16 -12.09
CA TYR A 30 -0.20 3.91 -10.72
C TYR A 30 -1.34 4.84 -10.35
N SER A 31 -2.45 4.25 -9.90
CA SER A 31 -3.65 5.00 -9.52
C SER A 31 -3.64 5.43 -8.06
N THR A 32 -2.94 4.68 -7.22
CA THR A 32 -2.82 4.96 -5.79
C THR A 32 -1.42 4.64 -5.33
N VAL A 33 -0.82 5.56 -4.58
CA VAL A 33 0.50 5.37 -3.98
C VAL A 33 0.46 5.64 -2.48
N ALA A 34 1.30 4.96 -1.70
CA ALA A 34 1.48 5.27 -0.28
C ALA A 34 2.91 5.70 0.04
N ILE A 35 3.01 6.80 0.81
CA ILE A 35 4.25 7.29 1.38
C ILE A 35 4.53 6.51 2.65
N ASN A 36 5.62 5.75 2.65
CA ASN A 36 6.05 4.90 3.75
C ASN A 36 6.95 5.67 4.72
N TYR A 37 6.48 5.81 5.96
CA TYR A 37 7.21 6.33 7.11
C TYR A 37 7.75 5.14 7.91
N VAL A 38 9.06 4.93 7.89
CA VAL A 38 9.71 3.86 8.65
C VAL A 38 10.10 4.40 10.02
N VAL A 39 9.63 3.76 11.08
CA VAL A 39 10.00 4.08 12.47
C VAL A 39 10.64 2.86 13.09
N ASP A 40 11.92 2.98 13.45
CA ASP A 40 12.65 1.96 14.20
C ASP A 40 12.61 2.31 15.69
N LEU A 41 11.83 1.52 16.45
CA LEU A 41 11.63 1.70 17.88
C LEU A 41 12.73 1.04 18.73
N GLU A 42 13.69 0.35 18.12
CA GLU A 42 14.86 -0.23 18.81
C GLU A 42 16.04 0.75 18.83
N GLN A 43 16.39 1.30 17.66
CA GLN A 43 17.64 2.06 17.49
C GLN A 43 17.50 3.52 17.90
N SER A 44 16.28 4.00 18.08
CA SER A 44 15.96 5.41 18.07
C SER A 44 14.85 5.68 19.08
N LYS A 45 15.01 6.71 19.91
CA LYS A 45 13.93 7.27 20.76
C LYS A 45 12.88 8.01 19.92
N GLN A 46 12.65 7.58 18.67
CA GLN A 46 11.65 8.17 17.81
C GLN A 46 10.28 7.74 18.28
N GLU A 47 9.45 8.74 18.55
CA GLU A 47 8.04 8.55 18.74
C GLU A 47 7.35 8.47 17.39
N ILE A 48 6.23 7.75 17.35
CA ILE A 48 5.38 7.69 16.15
C ILE A 48 4.71 9.06 16.00
N GLY A 49 5.23 9.86 15.09
CA GLY A 49 4.65 11.17 14.76
C GLY A 49 3.34 11.06 13.97
N LYS A 50 2.73 12.21 13.70
CA LYS A 50 1.63 12.30 12.72
C LYS A 50 2.22 12.36 11.31
N PRO A 51 1.59 11.72 10.31
CA PRO A 51 2.02 11.87 8.92
C PRO A 51 1.85 13.32 8.47
N LYS A 52 2.65 13.72 7.48
CA LYS A 52 2.48 15.04 6.86
C LYS A 52 1.17 15.10 6.09
N CYS A 53 0.59 16.30 6.02
CA CYS A 53 -0.61 16.51 5.23
C CYS A 53 -0.29 16.30 3.75
N VAL A 54 -0.99 15.34 3.12
CA VAL A 54 -0.81 15.02 1.71
C VAL A 54 -1.17 16.21 0.83
N SER A 55 -2.16 17.02 1.22
CA SER A 55 -2.57 18.23 0.50
C SER A 55 -1.48 19.30 0.42
N GLU A 56 -0.49 19.27 1.31
CA GLU A 56 0.66 20.19 1.24
C GLU A 56 1.70 19.76 0.21
N LEU A 57 1.60 18.55 -0.34
CA LEU A 57 2.56 18.03 -1.32
C LEU A 57 2.33 18.64 -2.69
N PHE A 58 1.08 18.78 -3.12
CA PHE A 58 0.71 19.29 -4.45
C PHE A 58 -0.49 20.21 -4.36
N ASP A 59 -0.44 21.35 -5.06
CA ASP A 59 -1.62 22.20 -5.27
C ASP A 59 -2.65 21.49 -6.18
N THR A 60 -2.14 20.72 -7.15
CA THR A 60 -2.95 19.83 -8.00
C THR A 60 -2.17 18.55 -8.26
N PHE A 61 -2.78 17.41 -7.93
CA PHE A 61 -2.15 16.11 -8.10
C PHE A 61 -2.04 15.72 -9.58
N PRO A 62 -0.95 15.04 -9.98
CA PRO A 62 -0.75 14.63 -11.36
C PRO A 62 -1.83 13.62 -11.80
N ILE A 63 -2.27 13.77 -13.05
CA ILE A 63 -3.23 12.87 -13.70
C ILE A 63 -2.50 11.59 -14.09
N VAL A 64 -3.11 10.45 -13.77
CA VAL A 64 -2.53 9.13 -14.02
C VAL A 64 -2.56 8.82 -15.51
N GLN A 65 -1.44 8.39 -16.09
CA GLN A 65 -1.39 8.03 -17.50
C GLN A 65 -2.38 6.90 -17.83
N GLY A 66 -3.18 7.11 -18.88
CA GLY A 66 -4.23 6.18 -19.28
C GLY A 66 -5.53 6.29 -18.47
N LYS A 67 -5.65 7.25 -17.55
CA LYS A 67 -6.88 7.53 -16.79
C LYS A 67 -7.12 9.04 -16.66
N SER A 68 -8.38 9.46 -16.60
CA SER A 68 -8.76 10.87 -16.44
C SER A 68 -8.85 11.31 -14.97
N ARG A 69 -8.14 10.65 -14.06
CA ARG A 69 -8.25 10.88 -12.61
C ARG A 69 -6.87 11.19 -12.00
N PRO A 70 -6.81 12.07 -10.98
CA PRO A 70 -5.58 12.35 -10.26
C PRO A 70 -5.14 11.12 -9.46
N ILE A 71 -3.83 11.01 -9.22
CA ILE A 71 -3.27 9.97 -8.36
C ILE A 71 -3.73 10.16 -6.90
N LYS A 72 -4.14 9.06 -6.25
CA LYS A 72 -4.47 9.08 -4.81
C LYS A 72 -3.20 8.81 -4.01
N VAL A 73 -2.86 9.68 -3.06
CA VAL A 73 -1.70 9.51 -2.19
C VAL A 73 -2.16 9.18 -0.76
N LEU A 74 -1.61 8.12 -0.18
CA LEU A 74 -1.90 7.62 1.15
C LEU A 74 -0.67 7.74 2.06
N ASN A 75 -0.90 7.70 3.36
CA ASN A 75 0.16 7.63 4.37
C ASN A 75 0.26 6.23 4.96
N ARG A 76 1.42 5.61 4.86
CA ARG A 76 1.74 4.31 5.43
C ARG A 76 2.77 4.44 6.55
N LEU A 77 2.55 3.76 7.67
CA LEU A 77 3.55 3.58 8.72
C LEU A 77 4.14 2.17 8.63
N THR A 78 5.47 2.04 8.66
CA THR A 78 6.14 0.76 8.88
C THR A 78 6.87 0.79 10.21
N VAL A 79 6.44 -0.06 11.14
CA VAL A 79 7.03 -0.17 12.47
C VAL A 79 8.05 -1.30 12.48
N VAL A 80 9.30 -0.97 12.80
CA VAL A 80 10.39 -1.92 13.03
C VAL A 80 10.61 -2.01 14.54
N ALA A 81 10.39 -3.19 15.12
CA ALA A 81 10.62 -3.42 16.54
C ALA A 81 10.87 -4.90 16.82
N SER A 82 11.48 -5.21 17.97
CA SER A 82 11.75 -6.58 18.44
C SER A 82 10.77 -7.06 19.50
N ARG A 83 10.00 -6.15 20.12
CA ARG A 83 9.08 -6.48 21.21
C ARG A 83 7.63 -6.30 20.77
N ALA A 84 6.79 -7.30 21.06
CA ALA A 84 5.36 -7.26 20.78
C ALA A 84 4.63 -6.07 21.42
N ALA A 85 5.14 -5.58 22.57
CA ALA A 85 4.58 -4.42 23.26
C ALA A 85 4.54 -3.15 22.40
N HIS A 86 5.42 -3.01 21.40
CA HIS A 86 5.48 -1.86 20.50
C HIS A 86 4.41 -1.87 19.40
N PHE A 87 3.73 -3.00 19.19
CA PHE A 87 2.69 -3.16 18.18
C PHE A 87 1.28 -3.12 18.76
N LYS A 88 1.14 -2.73 20.04
CA LYS A 88 -0.18 -2.51 20.64
C LYS A 88 -0.94 -1.42 19.87
N PRO A 89 -2.28 -1.50 19.76
CA PRO A 89 -3.07 -0.51 19.04
C PRO A 89 -2.89 0.88 19.65
N LEU A 90 -2.04 1.68 19.01
CA LEU A 90 -1.72 3.05 19.40
C LEU A 90 -2.69 4.00 18.70
N ARG A 91 -3.04 5.13 19.34
CA ARG A 91 -3.92 6.14 18.72
C ARG A 91 -3.27 6.70 17.45
N GLU A 92 -1.95 6.72 17.44
CA GLU A 92 -1.06 7.13 16.38
C GLU A 92 -1.26 6.30 15.10
N TYR A 93 -1.56 4.99 15.22
CA TYR A 93 -1.83 4.13 14.06
C TYR A 93 -3.08 4.56 13.29
N LYS A 94 -4.06 5.17 13.96
CA LYS A 94 -5.28 5.69 13.29
C LYS A 94 -4.99 6.91 12.41
N ALA A 95 -3.86 7.60 12.62
CA ALA A 95 -3.46 8.72 11.78
C ALA A 95 -2.97 8.26 10.39
N TYR A 96 -2.53 7.01 10.26
CA TYR A 96 -2.02 6.44 9.00
C TYR A 96 -3.08 5.60 8.30
N ASP A 97 -3.15 5.71 6.96
CA ASP A 97 -4.04 4.90 6.11
C ASP A 97 -3.67 3.42 6.17
N LEU A 98 -2.37 3.12 6.11
CA LEU A 98 -1.84 1.77 6.18
C LEU A 98 -0.83 1.62 7.31
N VAL A 99 -0.83 0.47 7.98
CA VAL A 99 0.18 0.13 8.99
C VAL A 99 0.79 -1.21 8.66
N ALA A 100 2.10 -1.22 8.59
CA ALA A 100 2.93 -2.38 8.32
C ALA A 100 3.82 -2.71 9.53
N ALA A 101 4.04 -3.99 9.79
CA ALA A 101 5.01 -4.47 10.76
C ALA A 101 6.20 -5.13 10.05
N TYR A 102 7.41 -4.84 10.54
CA TYR A 102 8.62 -5.54 10.11
C TYR A 102 9.13 -6.45 11.24
N PRO A 103 8.73 -7.73 11.26
CA PRO A 103 9.18 -8.67 12.28
C PRO A 103 10.60 -9.17 12.02
N LYS A 104 11.49 -9.04 13.02
CA LYS A 104 12.87 -9.55 12.98
C LYS A 104 13.03 -10.98 13.55
N THR A 105 12.07 -11.44 14.36
CA THR A 105 12.12 -12.74 15.04
C THR A 105 10.90 -13.61 14.73
N GLU A 106 11.04 -14.93 14.86
CA GLU A 106 9.95 -15.88 14.62
C GLU A 106 8.77 -15.64 15.58
N THR A 107 9.07 -15.36 16.84
CA THR A 107 8.07 -15.10 17.88
C THR A 107 7.24 -13.86 17.55
N LEU A 108 7.90 -12.81 17.07
CA LEU A 108 7.24 -11.58 16.67
C LEU A 108 6.48 -11.73 15.36
N PHE A 109 6.99 -12.52 14.41
CA PHE A 109 6.27 -12.86 13.19
C PHE A 109 4.96 -13.58 13.50
N HIS A 110 4.99 -14.58 14.39
CA HIS A 110 3.79 -15.28 14.84
C HIS A 110 2.81 -14.33 15.53
N ALA A 111 3.27 -13.49 16.46
CA ALA A 111 2.43 -12.50 17.13
C ALA A 111 1.83 -11.48 16.14
N ALA A 112 2.58 -11.05 15.12
CA ALA A 112 2.07 -10.17 14.07
C ALA A 112 0.94 -10.84 13.26
N CYS A 113 1.09 -12.13 12.98
CA CYS A 113 0.10 -12.90 12.27
C CYS A 113 -1.18 -13.15 13.09
N MET A 114 -1.08 -13.31 14.42
CA MET A 114 -2.23 -13.67 15.27
C MET A 114 -2.90 -12.47 15.95
N GLU A 115 -2.12 -11.51 16.46
CA GLU A 115 -2.59 -10.54 17.47
C GLU A 115 -2.59 -9.09 16.99
N PHE A 116 -1.63 -8.69 16.14
CA PHE A 116 -1.39 -7.27 15.88
C PHE A 116 -2.41 -6.64 14.93
N THR A 117 -2.94 -5.48 15.27
CA THR A 117 -3.89 -4.73 14.43
C THR A 117 -3.15 -3.96 13.32
N ILE A 118 -2.65 -4.69 12.32
CA ILE A 118 -1.87 -4.19 11.18
C ILE A 118 -2.50 -4.66 9.86
N ASP A 119 -2.15 -4.03 8.74
CA ASP A 119 -2.64 -4.44 7.41
C ASP A 119 -1.61 -5.25 6.64
N ILE A 120 -0.33 -4.97 6.88
CA ILE A 120 0.78 -5.52 6.10
C ILE A 120 1.84 -6.10 7.05
N ILE A 121 2.36 -7.27 6.73
CA ILE A 121 3.56 -7.84 7.33
C ILE A 121 4.68 -7.81 6.29
N CYS A 122 5.71 -7.00 6.54
CA CYS A 122 6.88 -6.90 5.70
C CYS A 122 7.79 -8.11 5.91
N VAL A 123 8.17 -8.77 4.83
CA VAL A 123 9.17 -9.84 4.86
C VAL A 123 10.55 -9.26 4.55
N ALA A 124 11.49 -9.55 5.44
CA ALA A 124 12.88 -9.12 5.29
C ALA A 124 13.46 -9.68 3.98
N ALA A 125 13.94 -8.79 3.12
CA ALA A 125 14.51 -9.14 1.82
C ALA A 125 16.03 -8.90 1.74
N THR A 126 16.60 -8.20 2.73
CA THR A 126 18.01 -7.76 2.75
C THR A 126 18.96 -8.80 3.33
N GLU A 127 18.49 -9.67 4.22
CA GLU A 127 19.29 -10.67 4.92
C GLU A 127 18.61 -12.04 4.84
N LYS A 128 19.39 -13.13 5.03
CA LYS A 128 18.81 -14.46 5.17
C LYS A 128 17.87 -14.44 6.38
N GLN A 129 16.60 -14.73 6.17
CA GLN A 129 15.65 -14.72 7.27
C GLN A 129 16.07 -15.79 8.29
N PRO A 130 16.17 -15.45 9.60
CA PRO A 130 16.70 -16.37 10.60
C PRO A 130 15.71 -17.47 11.00
N PHE A 131 14.48 -17.43 10.47
CA PHE A 131 13.41 -18.37 10.78
C PHE A 131 12.59 -18.73 9.53
N PHE A 132 11.87 -19.84 9.63
CA PHE A 132 10.95 -20.29 8.59
C PHE A 132 9.53 -19.79 8.84
N PHE A 133 8.77 -19.56 7.77
CA PHE A 133 7.38 -19.17 7.87
C PHE A 133 6.51 -20.40 8.16
N LYS A 134 6.03 -20.50 9.40
CA LYS A 134 5.08 -21.55 9.78
C LYS A 134 3.75 -21.32 9.08
N ARG A 135 3.23 -22.36 8.44
CA ARG A 135 1.96 -22.35 7.73
C ARG A 135 0.78 -21.91 8.61
N SER A 136 0.74 -22.36 9.86
CA SER A 136 -0.30 -21.95 10.83
C SER A 136 -0.27 -20.44 11.11
N SER A 137 0.91 -19.84 11.22
CA SER A 137 1.03 -18.38 11.38
C SER A 137 0.51 -17.66 10.15
N VAL A 138 0.91 -18.11 8.97
CA VAL A 138 0.47 -17.54 7.70
C VAL A 138 -1.04 -17.61 7.52
N GLU A 139 -1.62 -18.79 7.74
CA GLU A 139 -3.06 -19.01 7.57
C GLU A 139 -3.86 -18.09 8.50
N GLY A 140 -3.45 -17.95 9.76
CA GLY A 140 -4.12 -17.01 10.66
C GLY A 140 -3.96 -15.54 10.26
N ALA A 141 -2.87 -15.13 9.60
CA ALA A 141 -2.76 -13.79 9.03
C ALA A 141 -3.74 -13.58 7.86
N ILE A 142 -3.87 -14.59 6.99
CA ILE A 142 -4.77 -14.56 5.83
C ILE A 142 -6.23 -14.52 6.29
N GLU A 143 -6.62 -15.32 7.29
CA GLU A 143 -7.97 -15.32 7.87
C GLU A 143 -8.35 -13.95 8.44
N ARG A 144 -7.37 -13.22 8.97
CA ARG A 144 -7.55 -11.86 9.50
C ARG A 144 -7.55 -10.79 8.41
N GLY A 145 -7.25 -11.13 7.16
CA GLY A 145 -7.14 -10.18 6.06
C GLY A 145 -5.85 -9.38 6.04
N VAL A 146 -4.80 -9.84 6.75
CA VAL A 146 -3.47 -9.24 6.75
C VAL A 146 -2.68 -9.77 5.56
N PHE A 147 -1.98 -8.88 4.84
CA PHE A 147 -1.23 -9.24 3.65
C PHE A 147 0.28 -9.25 3.92
N PHE A 148 1.01 -10.07 3.18
CA PHE A 148 2.46 -10.08 3.23
C PHE A 148 3.03 -9.23 2.10
N GLU A 149 4.00 -8.38 2.44
CA GLU A 149 4.76 -7.59 1.48
C GLU A 149 6.18 -8.13 1.39
N VAL A 150 6.65 -8.30 0.16
CA VAL A 150 8.06 -8.58 -0.12
C VAL A 150 8.62 -7.34 -0.83
N SER A 151 9.63 -6.67 -0.28
CA SER A 151 10.30 -5.60 -1.02
C SER A 151 11.28 -6.23 -2.02
N TYR A 152 11.18 -5.88 -3.30
CA TYR A 152 12.07 -6.41 -4.32
C TYR A 152 13.32 -5.55 -4.56
N THR A 153 13.40 -4.33 -4.04
CA THR A 153 14.53 -3.43 -4.34
C THR A 153 15.90 -3.95 -3.89
N PRO A 154 16.03 -4.74 -2.80
CA PRO A 154 17.28 -5.41 -2.51
C PRO A 154 17.71 -6.35 -3.65
N ALA A 155 16.76 -7.00 -4.34
CA ALA A 155 17.06 -7.87 -5.47
C ALA A 155 17.57 -7.16 -6.73
N ILE A 156 17.28 -5.87 -6.86
CA ILE A 156 17.77 -5.05 -7.98
C ILE A 156 19.14 -4.45 -7.67
N ARG A 157 19.35 -3.97 -6.43
CA ARG A 157 20.54 -3.20 -6.06
C ARG A 157 21.79 -4.06 -5.89
N ASP A 158 21.66 -5.28 -5.38
CA ASP A 158 22.81 -6.13 -5.05
C ASP A 158 22.54 -7.60 -5.41
N SER A 159 23.55 -8.26 -5.98
CA SER A 159 23.47 -9.66 -6.40
C SER A 159 23.39 -10.65 -5.22
N THR A 160 24.00 -10.33 -4.09
CA THR A 160 23.92 -11.11 -2.85
C THR A 160 22.54 -10.96 -2.21
N MET A 161 22.03 -9.73 -2.12
CA MET A 161 20.69 -9.45 -1.62
C MET A 161 19.62 -10.07 -2.53
N ARG A 162 19.82 -10.12 -3.85
CA ARG A 162 18.95 -10.86 -4.78
C ARG A 162 18.76 -12.31 -4.38
N ARG A 163 19.83 -13.01 -4.00
CA ARG A 163 19.72 -14.41 -3.56
C ARG A 163 18.85 -14.53 -2.30
N HIS A 164 19.03 -13.62 -1.34
CA HIS A 164 18.24 -13.61 -0.10
C HIS A 164 16.79 -13.23 -0.34
N THR A 165 16.52 -12.21 -1.14
CA THR A 165 15.16 -11.81 -1.51
C THR A 165 14.42 -12.95 -2.21
N ILE A 166 15.05 -13.60 -3.20
CA ILE A 166 14.44 -14.74 -3.90
C ILE A 166 14.21 -15.90 -2.94
N ALA A 167 15.19 -16.27 -2.12
CA ALA A 167 15.04 -17.39 -1.18
C ALA A 167 13.95 -17.12 -0.12
N ASN A 168 13.92 -15.91 0.46
CA ASN A 168 12.91 -15.54 1.45
C ASN A 168 11.52 -15.44 0.81
N ALA A 169 11.42 -14.91 -0.42
CA ALA A 169 10.17 -14.88 -1.17
C ALA A 169 9.70 -16.30 -1.48
N LEU A 170 10.57 -17.21 -1.93
CA LEU A 170 10.21 -18.61 -2.17
C LEU A 170 9.76 -19.32 -0.89
N ASN A 171 10.47 -19.14 0.23
CA ASN A 171 10.05 -19.67 1.53
C ASN A 171 8.69 -19.12 1.98
N LEU A 172 8.45 -17.82 1.73
CA LEU A 172 7.15 -17.21 1.98
C LEU A 172 6.10 -17.78 1.04
N MET A 173 6.45 -18.07 -0.21
CA MET A 173 5.57 -18.59 -1.26
C MET A 173 5.19 -20.07 -1.08
N GLU A 174 6.07 -20.85 -0.46
CA GLU A 174 5.75 -22.21 -0.01
C GLU A 174 4.77 -22.19 1.19
N ALA A 175 4.85 -21.15 2.02
CA ALA A 175 3.99 -20.99 3.20
C ALA A 175 2.68 -20.22 2.89
N CYS A 176 2.70 -19.26 1.96
CA CYS A 176 1.66 -18.31 1.55
C CYS A 176 1.53 -18.29 0.03
N LYS A 177 0.36 -17.93 -0.53
CA LYS A 177 0.25 -17.55 -1.96
C LYS A 177 0.42 -16.02 -2.19
N GLY A 178 1.45 -15.36 -1.61
CA GLY A 178 1.53 -13.88 -1.42
C GLY A 178 2.78 -13.16 -1.95
N LYS A 179 2.72 -11.83 -2.28
CA LYS A 179 3.47 -11.24 -3.42
C LYS A 179 4.23 -9.89 -3.16
N PRO A 180 5.36 -9.60 -3.86
CA PRO A 180 6.23 -8.41 -3.69
C PRO A 180 5.88 -7.07 -4.40
N LEU A 181 6.46 -5.94 -3.92
CA LEU A 181 6.34 -4.53 -4.43
C LEU A 181 7.65 -3.68 -4.32
N GLU A 182 7.66 -2.44 -4.86
CA GLU A 182 8.76 -1.84 -5.64
C GLU A 182 8.32 -0.98 -6.87
N LEU A 183 8.93 0.16 -7.24
CA LEU A 183 8.52 0.94 -8.44
C LEU A 183 9.23 0.54 -9.76
N ARG A 184 8.50 -0.12 -10.65
CA ARG A 184 8.75 -0.34 -12.10
C ARG A 184 7.42 -0.20 -12.85
N GLY A 185 7.38 -0.36 -14.18
CA GLY A 185 6.10 -0.46 -14.88
C GLY A 185 5.26 -1.58 -14.24
N PRO A 186 3.94 -1.41 -14.02
CA PRO A 186 3.15 -2.40 -13.29
C PRO A 186 3.23 -3.79 -13.92
N TYR A 187 3.29 -3.88 -15.25
CA TYR A 187 3.47 -5.16 -15.94
C TYR A 187 4.85 -5.78 -15.76
N ASP A 188 5.91 -4.98 -15.60
CA ASP A 188 7.26 -5.49 -15.30
C ASP A 188 7.32 -6.14 -13.91
N ILE A 189 6.60 -5.55 -12.94
CA ILE A 189 6.51 -6.12 -11.58
C ILE A 189 5.67 -7.39 -11.58
N ALA A 190 4.57 -7.41 -12.33
CA ALA A 190 3.76 -8.62 -12.49
C ALA A 190 4.64 -9.78 -13.04
N ASN A 191 5.49 -9.48 -14.02
CA ASN A 191 6.45 -10.44 -14.56
C ASN A 191 7.56 -10.83 -13.56
N LEU A 192 8.01 -9.90 -12.71
CA LEU A 192 8.92 -10.24 -11.62
C LEU A 192 8.28 -11.22 -10.64
N GLY A 193 6.96 -11.19 -10.50
CA GLY A 193 6.19 -12.19 -9.76
C GLY A 193 6.48 -13.62 -10.19
N LEU A 194 6.70 -13.86 -11.50
CA LEU A 194 7.03 -15.18 -12.04
C LEU A 194 8.34 -15.73 -11.45
N LEU A 195 9.31 -14.87 -11.17
CA LEU A 195 10.58 -15.24 -10.55
C LEU A 195 10.40 -15.76 -9.12
N PHE A 196 9.33 -15.32 -8.45
CA PHE A 196 8.96 -15.75 -7.12
C PHE A 196 8.01 -16.96 -7.12
N GLY A 197 7.80 -17.61 -8.28
CA GLY A 197 6.94 -18.79 -8.40
C GLY A 197 5.45 -18.47 -8.53
N LEU A 198 5.09 -17.24 -8.85
CA LEU A 198 3.71 -16.85 -9.15
C LEU A 198 3.35 -17.14 -10.59
N SER A 199 2.07 -17.40 -10.86
CA SER A 199 1.54 -17.31 -12.22
C SER A 199 1.43 -15.85 -12.68
N GLU A 200 1.24 -15.63 -13.98
CA GLU A 200 1.09 -14.28 -14.55
C GLU A 200 -0.14 -13.55 -13.98
N GLU A 201 -1.27 -14.26 -13.89
CA GLU A 201 -2.50 -13.75 -13.29
C GLU A 201 -2.28 -13.34 -11.84
N GLU A 202 -1.52 -14.17 -11.13
CA GLU A 202 -1.16 -13.93 -9.75
C GLU A 202 -0.22 -12.72 -9.63
N GLY A 203 0.83 -12.61 -10.41
CA GLY A 203 1.72 -11.45 -10.45
C GLY A 203 0.95 -10.15 -10.68
N LYS A 204 -0.01 -10.15 -11.60
CA LYS A 204 -0.88 -8.99 -11.86
C LYS A 204 -1.85 -8.69 -10.70
N ALA A 205 -2.39 -9.73 -10.07
CA ALA A 205 -3.27 -9.57 -8.90
C ALA A 205 -2.51 -9.01 -7.69
N ALA A 206 -1.20 -9.27 -7.55
CA ALA A 206 -0.32 -8.73 -6.50
C ALA A 206 -0.45 -7.23 -6.35
N ILE A 207 -0.31 -6.56 -7.49
CA ILE A 207 -0.16 -5.12 -7.62
C ILE A 207 -1.48 -4.41 -7.90
N SER A 208 -2.57 -5.18 -8.01
CA SER A 208 -3.91 -4.67 -8.31
C SER A 208 -4.92 -5.13 -7.26
N THR A 209 -5.51 -6.30 -7.42
CA THR A 209 -6.60 -6.79 -6.56
C THR A 209 -6.16 -6.91 -5.09
N ASN A 210 -4.99 -7.48 -4.83
CA ASN A 210 -4.48 -7.67 -3.47
C ASN A 210 -4.16 -6.31 -2.82
N CYS A 211 -3.53 -5.40 -3.55
CA CYS A 211 -3.30 -4.04 -3.06
C CYS A 211 -4.61 -3.31 -2.74
N ARG A 212 -5.65 -3.49 -3.56
CA ARG A 212 -6.97 -2.93 -3.28
C ARG A 212 -7.57 -3.53 -1.99
N ALA A 213 -7.39 -4.82 -1.75
CA ALA A 213 -7.84 -5.46 -0.53
C ALA A 213 -7.12 -4.92 0.71
N VAL A 214 -5.80 -4.69 0.62
CA VAL A 214 -5.00 -4.02 1.68
C VAL A 214 -5.51 -2.61 1.96
N HIS A 215 -5.78 -1.82 0.91
CA HIS A 215 -6.33 -0.47 1.05
C HIS A 215 -7.66 -0.47 1.81
N LEU A 216 -8.56 -1.39 1.43
CA LEU A 216 -9.85 -1.56 2.10
C LEU A 216 -9.69 -2.04 3.55
N HIS A 217 -8.75 -2.94 3.81
CA HIS A 217 -8.44 -3.40 5.17
C HIS A 217 -7.98 -2.24 6.06
N GLY A 218 -7.14 -1.35 5.55
CA GLY A 218 -6.73 -0.12 6.26
C GLY A 218 -7.89 0.83 6.55
N GLU A 219 -8.81 1.02 5.62
CA GLU A 219 -10.05 1.79 5.83
C GLU A 219 -10.94 1.15 6.92
N MET A 220 -11.03 -0.18 6.92
CA MET A 220 -11.78 -0.95 7.92
C MET A 220 -11.14 -0.92 9.31
N ARG A 221 -9.82 -0.78 9.42
CA ARG A 221 -9.13 -0.55 10.71
C ARG A 221 -9.43 0.84 11.26
N LYS A 222 -9.51 1.86 10.40
CA LYS A 222 -9.81 3.24 10.81
C LYS A 222 -11.25 3.39 11.28
N THR A 223 -12.16 2.71 10.58
CA THR A 223 -13.57 2.64 10.91
C THR A 223 -13.82 1.54 11.94
N ALA A 224 -14.97 1.53 12.61
CA ALA A 224 -15.28 0.51 13.62
C ALA A 224 -15.72 -0.81 12.96
N LEU A 225 -14.83 -1.48 12.22
CA LEU A 225 -15.02 -2.83 11.66
C LEU A 225 -16.30 -3.00 10.82
N GLY A 226 -16.67 -2.00 10.00
CA GLY A 226 -17.77 -2.12 9.03
C GLY A 226 -18.73 -0.93 8.96
N ILE A 227 -18.59 0.06 9.84
CA ILE A 227 -19.40 1.28 9.78
C ILE A 227 -18.59 2.40 9.11
N VAL A 228 -18.87 2.65 7.83
CA VAL A 228 -18.34 3.82 7.12
C VAL A 228 -19.27 5.00 7.35
N HIS A 229 -18.92 5.88 8.29
CA HIS A 229 -19.62 7.14 8.48
C HIS A 229 -19.02 8.20 7.56
N SER A 230 -19.72 8.51 6.47
CA SER A 230 -19.37 9.62 5.58
C SER A 230 -20.32 10.78 5.87
N MET A 231 -19.78 11.91 6.33
CA MET A 231 -20.53 13.16 6.37
C MET A 231 -20.36 13.85 5.02
N LYS A 232 -21.43 13.90 4.23
CA LYS A 232 -21.48 14.70 3.02
C LYS A 232 -21.59 16.17 3.44
N ASN A 233 -20.48 16.88 3.43
CA ASN A 233 -20.53 18.34 3.57
C ASN A 233 -21.04 18.91 2.25
N GLU A 234 -22.31 19.29 2.21
CA GLU A 234 -22.86 20.09 1.12
C GLU A 234 -22.32 21.51 1.27
N GLN A 235 -21.17 21.79 0.62
CA GLN A 235 -20.82 23.16 0.31
C GLN A 235 -21.79 23.63 -0.78
N PRO A 236 -22.44 24.80 -0.63
CA PRO A 236 -23.38 25.28 -1.63
C PRO A 236 -22.65 25.46 -2.97
N LEU A 237 -23.16 24.76 -3.99
CA LEU A 237 -22.75 24.92 -5.37
C LEU A 237 -22.98 26.38 -5.75
N THR A 238 -21.90 27.09 -6.10
CA THR A 238 -22.03 28.36 -6.81
C THR A 238 -22.65 28.08 -8.17
N GLU A 239 -23.60 28.92 -8.58
CA GLU A 239 -24.57 28.79 -9.71
C GLU A 239 -23.96 28.56 -11.12
N ARG A 240 -22.67 28.23 -11.25
CA ARG A 240 -22.01 27.98 -12.55
C ARG A 240 -21.89 26.51 -12.94
N GLN A 241 -22.32 25.57 -12.10
CA GLN A 241 -22.14 24.13 -12.36
C GLN A 241 -23.41 23.37 -12.79
N GLU A 242 -24.58 24.01 -12.84
CA GLU A 242 -25.83 23.31 -13.19
C GLU A 242 -25.96 22.95 -14.70
N GLU A 243 -25.18 23.55 -15.60
CA GLU A 243 -25.30 23.24 -17.04
C GLU A 243 -24.52 21.99 -17.48
N GLU A 244 -23.52 21.52 -16.72
CA GLU A 244 -22.68 20.39 -17.13
C GLU A 244 -23.19 19.02 -16.65
N ASP A 245 -24.10 18.96 -15.69
CA ASP A 245 -24.52 17.68 -15.06
C ASP A 245 -25.81 17.07 -15.66
N VAL A 246 -26.21 17.51 -16.86
CA VAL A 246 -27.32 16.89 -17.59
C VAL A 246 -26.80 15.78 -18.52
N PRO A 247 -27.23 14.52 -18.36
CA PRO A 247 -26.81 13.43 -19.24
C PRO A 247 -27.22 13.70 -20.69
N ALA A 248 -26.30 13.43 -21.63
CA ALA A 248 -26.44 13.70 -23.06
C ALA A 248 -27.70 13.11 -23.72
N SER A 249 -28.33 12.11 -23.10
CA SER A 249 -29.59 11.50 -23.54
C SER A 249 -30.83 12.39 -23.37
N LYS A 250 -30.74 13.50 -22.63
CA LYS A 250 -31.86 14.47 -22.47
C LYS A 250 -31.71 15.76 -23.28
N ARG A 251 -30.51 16.08 -23.79
CA ARG A 251 -30.31 17.29 -24.62
C ARG A 251 -31.05 17.21 -25.97
N ALA A 252 -31.15 16.02 -26.56
CA ALA A 252 -31.81 15.82 -27.86
C ALA A 252 -33.35 15.97 -27.86
N LYS A 253 -34.02 16.04 -26.69
CA LYS A 253 -35.47 16.23 -26.62
C LYS A 253 -35.91 17.70 -26.50
N ILE A 254 -34.98 18.61 -26.22
CA ILE A 254 -35.31 20.02 -25.98
C ILE A 254 -35.21 20.84 -27.28
N GLU A 255 -34.36 20.44 -28.23
CA GLU A 255 -34.17 21.18 -29.50
C GLU A 255 -35.22 20.89 -30.59
N MET A 256 -36.12 19.91 -30.43
CA MET A 256 -37.20 19.64 -31.41
C MET A 256 -38.56 20.24 -31.02
N ALA A 257 -38.60 21.09 -29.98
CA ALA A 257 -39.81 21.79 -29.54
C ALA A 257 -39.55 23.31 -29.47
N GLN A 258 -39.15 23.89 -30.60
CA GLN A 258 -39.26 25.32 -30.90
C GLN A 258 -39.77 25.51 -32.32
#